data_AF-A0A4P5WLJ2-F1
#
_entry.id   AF-A0A4P5WLJ2-F1
#
_cell.length_a   1.000
_cell.length_b   1.000
_cell.length_c   1.000
_cell.angle_alpha   90.00
_cell.angle_beta   90.00
_cell.angle_gamma   90.00
#
_symmetry.space_group_name_H-M   'P 1'
#
loop_
_entity.id
_entity.type
_entity.pdbx_description
1 polymer ?
#
loop_
_entity_poly.entity_id
_entity_poly.type
_entity_poly.pdbx_seq_one_letter_code
_entity_poly.pdbx_strand_id
1 'polypeptide(L)'
;MKLLANENIPAALTRSLRAAGHDVNWVSEISPGITDTQVIELAIQQDRILVTFDKDFGELAFRRSLPATCGIILLRLPMDDLNRLVLMVVEEMRVRLRTLPSV
;
A
#
# COMPACT_ATOMS: atom_id res chain seq x y z
N MET A 1 1.37 5.85 8.85
CA MET A 1 0.33 4.89 8.43
C MET A 1 0.89 3.48 8.48
N LYS A 2 0.05 2.47 8.69
CA LYS A 2 0.43 1.05 8.56
C LYS A 2 0.08 0.58 7.15
N LEU A 3 1.10 0.24 6.37
CA LEU A 3 0.99 -0.12 4.96
C LEU A 3 1.41 -1.58 4.77
N LEU A 4 0.73 -2.26 3.84
CA LEU A 4 1.18 -3.50 3.23
C LEU A 4 1.45 -3.20 1.74
N ALA A 5 2.70 -3.20 1.33
CA ALA A 5 3.08 -3.08 -0.07
C ALA A 5 2.95 -4.44 -0.76
N ASN A 6 2.23 -4.49 -1.88
CA ASN A 6 2.17 -5.68 -2.72
C ASN A 6 3.55 -5.99 -3.35
N GLU A 7 3.74 -7.20 -3.87
CA GLU A 7 5.01 -7.60 -4.50
C GLU A 7 5.39 -6.73 -5.69
N ASN A 8 4.39 -6.24 -6.43
CA ASN A 8 4.59 -5.36 -7.58
C ASN A 8 5.13 -3.96 -7.21
N ILE A 9 5.24 -3.64 -5.91
CA ILE A 9 5.78 -2.37 -5.44
C ILE A 9 7.32 -2.39 -5.47
N PRO A 10 7.99 -1.42 -6.12
CA PRO A 10 9.44 -1.33 -6.12
C PRO A 10 10.04 -1.16 -4.72
N ALA A 11 11.14 -1.86 -4.44
CA ALA A 11 11.89 -1.75 -3.19
C ALA A 11 12.33 -0.32 -2.85
N ALA A 12 12.57 0.53 -3.86
CA ALA A 12 12.89 1.94 -3.64
C ALA A 12 11.73 2.71 -2.99
N LEU A 13 10.50 2.40 -3.38
CA LEU A 13 9.31 3.03 -2.81
C LEU A 13 9.06 2.55 -1.38
N THR A 14 9.17 1.24 -1.12
CA THR A 14 8.99 0.70 0.25
C THR A 14 10.01 1.30 1.22
N ARG A 15 11.30 1.35 0.83
CA ARG A 15 12.35 2.00 1.64
C ARG A 15 12.08 3.48 1.89
N SER A 16 11.64 4.21 0.87
CA SER A 16 11.37 5.64 1.00
C SER A 16 10.15 5.94 1.89
N LEU A 17 9.10 5.13 1.80
CA LEU A 17 7.94 5.21 2.70
C LEU A 17 8.33 4.90 4.15
N ARG A 18 9.19 3.88 4.39
CA ARG A 18 9.75 3.59 5.71
C ARG A 18 10.57 4.78 6.24
N ALA A 19 11.45 5.33 5.42
CA ALA A 19 12.27 6.50 5.78
C ALA A 19 11.42 7.75 6.05
N ALA A 20 10.23 7.86 5.45
CA ALA A 20 9.26 8.91 5.73
C ALA A 20 8.43 8.67 7.01
N GLY A 21 8.69 7.59 7.76
CA GLY A 21 8.05 7.31 9.05
C GLY A 21 6.78 6.46 8.98
N HIS A 22 6.50 5.82 7.85
CA HIS A 22 5.40 4.86 7.75
C HIS A 22 5.85 3.46 8.22
N ASP A 23 4.94 2.73 8.86
CA ASP A 23 5.12 1.30 9.16
C ASP A 23 4.76 0.53 7.88
N VAL A 24 5.75 -0.01 7.18
CA VAL A 24 5.55 -0.69 5.89
C VAL A 24 6.03 -2.13 5.97
N ASN A 25 5.09 -3.06 5.81
CA ASN A 25 5.38 -4.45 5.47
C ASN A 25 5.37 -4.59 3.94
N TRP A 26 6.27 -5.41 3.39
CA TRP A 26 6.33 -5.67 1.95
C TRP A 26 6.20 -7.16 1.69
N VAL A 27 5.21 -7.57 0.89
CA VAL A 27 4.87 -8.98 0.66
C VAL A 27 6.10 -9.77 0.18
N SER A 28 6.91 -9.19 -0.71
CA SER A 28 8.14 -9.83 -1.21
C SER A 28 9.19 -10.12 -0.12
N GLU A 29 9.15 -9.43 1.03
CA GLU A 29 10.04 -9.69 2.16
C GLU A 29 9.43 -10.69 3.16
N ILE A 30 8.12 -10.61 3.43
CA ILE A 30 7.51 -11.32 4.57
C ILE A 30 6.74 -12.57 4.17
N SER A 31 6.24 -12.66 2.94
CA SER A 31 5.38 -13.74 2.46
C SER A 31 5.38 -13.80 0.93
N PRO A 32 6.51 -14.11 0.29
CA PRO A 32 6.61 -14.04 -1.17
C PRO A 32 5.73 -15.09 -1.86
N GLY A 33 5.11 -14.70 -2.99
CA GLY A 33 4.31 -15.58 -3.84
C GLY A 33 2.92 -15.96 -3.30
N ILE A 34 2.45 -15.30 -2.25
CA ILE A 34 1.07 -15.50 -1.78
C ILE A 34 0.04 -14.96 -2.78
N THR A 35 -1.13 -15.57 -2.82
CA THR A 35 -2.22 -15.18 -3.72
C THR A 35 -2.82 -13.82 -3.34
N ASP A 36 -3.50 -13.15 -4.28
CA ASP A 36 -4.19 -11.87 -4.00
C ASP A 36 -5.18 -11.97 -2.83
N THR A 37 -5.87 -13.11 -2.70
CA THR A 37 -6.76 -13.37 -1.56
C THR A 37 -5.98 -13.39 -0.25
N GLN A 38 -4.83 -14.06 -0.22
CA GLN A 38 -3.97 -14.10 0.97
C GLN A 38 -3.34 -12.74 1.28
N VAL A 39 -3.01 -11.94 0.26
CA VAL A 39 -2.56 -10.54 0.48
C VAL A 39 -3.64 -9.72 1.17
N ILE A 40 -4.89 -9.84 0.74
CA ILE A 40 -6.04 -9.19 1.39
C ILE A 40 -6.23 -9.68 2.82
N GLU A 41 -6.19 -10.99 3.05
CA GLU A 41 -6.33 -11.58 4.39
C GLU A 41 -5.21 -11.09 5.32
N LEU A 42 -3.97 -11.00 4.82
CA LEU A 42 -2.83 -10.46 5.56
C LEU A 42 -3.01 -8.97 5.89
N ALA A 43 -3.52 -8.18 4.94
CA ALA A 43 -3.83 -6.77 5.17
C ALA A 43 -4.86 -6.61 6.30
N ILE A 44 -5.92 -7.42 6.28
CA ILE A 44 -6.98 -7.42 7.31
C ILE A 44 -6.41 -7.85 8.66
N GLN A 45 -5.72 -8.99 8.71
CA GLN A 45 -5.16 -9.55 9.94
C GLN A 45 -4.18 -8.60 10.63
N GLN A 46 -3.42 -7.84 9.84
CA GLN A 46 -2.43 -6.90 10.36
C GLN A 46 -2.95 -5.46 10.49
N ASP A 47 -4.20 -5.21 10.12
CA ASP A 47 -4.82 -3.88 10.05
C ASP A 47 -3.92 -2.88 9.29
N ARG A 48 -3.71 -3.17 8.00
CA ARG A 48 -2.81 -2.44 7.09
C ARG A 48 -3.54 -2.03 5.82
N ILE A 49 -3.26 -0.83 5.34
CA ILE A 49 -3.73 -0.36 4.03
C ILE A 49 -2.85 -1.00 2.95
N LEU A 50 -3.47 -1.68 1.99
CA LEU A 50 -2.76 -2.30 0.87
C LEU A 50 -2.36 -1.24 -0.16
N VAL A 51 -1.10 -1.23 -0.58
CA VAL A 51 -0.58 -0.40 -1.68
C VAL A 51 -0.20 -1.29 -2.84
N THR A 52 -0.76 -1.03 -4.04
CA THR A 52 -0.56 -1.89 -5.23
C THR A 52 -0.63 -1.08 -6.53
N PHE A 53 0.00 -1.58 -7.59
CA PHE A 53 -0.24 -1.13 -8.98
C PHE A 53 -1.38 -1.90 -9.67
N ASP A 54 -1.87 -2.98 -9.06
CA ASP A 54 -2.86 -3.87 -9.65
C ASP A 54 -4.28 -3.42 -9.28
N LYS A 55 -5.06 -3.10 -10.31
CA LYS A 55 -6.44 -2.60 -10.18
C LYS A 55 -7.42 -3.68 -9.72
N ASP A 56 -7.12 -4.96 -9.95
CA ASP A 56 -8.06 -6.06 -9.73
C ASP A 56 -8.29 -6.31 -8.23
N PHE A 57 -7.37 -5.84 -7.39
CA PHE A 57 -7.55 -5.80 -5.93
C PHE A 57 -8.75 -4.95 -5.48
N GLY A 58 -9.12 -3.91 -6.22
CA GLY A 58 -10.29 -3.09 -5.87
C GLY A 58 -11.59 -3.88 -5.95
N GLU A 59 -11.75 -4.68 -7.01
CA GLU A 59 -12.89 -5.59 -7.18
C GLU A 59 -12.85 -6.70 -6.13
N LEU A 60 -11.68 -7.30 -5.89
CA LEU A 60 -11.50 -8.31 -4.86
C LEU A 60 -11.89 -7.77 -3.48
N ALA A 61 -11.52 -6.52 -3.19
CA ALA A 61 -11.83 -5.88 -1.92
C ALA A 61 -13.32 -5.64 -1.70
N PHE A 62 -14.00 -5.22 -2.76
CA PHE A 62 -15.45 -5.06 -2.74
C PHE A 62 -16.14 -6.39 -2.47
N ARG A 63 -15.75 -7.46 -3.18
CA ARG A 63 -16.33 -8.81 -2.99
C ARG A 63 -16.08 -9.40 -1.60
N ARG A 64 -14.93 -9.07 -1.00
CA ARG A 64 -14.53 -9.58 0.33
C ARG A 64 -15.00 -8.69 1.49
N SER A 65 -15.73 -7.61 1.21
CA SER A 65 -16.24 -6.68 2.23
C SER A 65 -15.13 -6.20 3.18
N LEU A 66 -14.04 -5.65 2.64
CA LEU A 66 -12.94 -5.20 3.50
C LEU A 66 -13.43 -4.22 4.58
N PRO A 67 -12.94 -4.35 5.83
CA PRO A 67 -13.20 -3.37 6.86
C PRO A 67 -12.73 -1.98 6.42
N ALA A 68 -13.42 -0.93 6.87
CA ALA A 68 -13.04 0.45 6.57
C ALA A 68 -11.61 0.81 7.04
N THR A 69 -11.08 0.08 8.03
CA THR A 69 -9.71 0.25 8.53
C THR A 69 -8.66 -0.32 7.56
N CYS A 70 -9.08 -1.16 6.61
CA CYS A 70 -8.23 -1.89 5.68
C CYS A 70 -8.54 -1.43 4.24
N GLY A 71 -8.07 -0.24 3.87
CA GLY A 71 -8.27 0.34 2.54
C GLY A 71 -7.26 -0.15 1.48
N ILE A 72 -7.48 0.24 0.22
CA ILE A 72 -6.53 0.07 -0.88
C ILE A 72 -6.10 1.43 -1.41
N ILE A 73 -4.79 1.60 -1.58
CA ILE A 73 -4.18 2.69 -2.34
C ILE A 73 -3.68 2.10 -3.66
N LEU A 74 -4.44 2.38 -4.73
CA LEU A 74 -4.04 2.04 -6.09
C LEU A 74 -3.12 3.13 -6.64
N LEU A 75 -1.87 2.77 -6.93
CA LEU A 75 -0.92 3.67 -7.59
C LEU A 75 -1.16 3.62 -9.10
N ARG A 76 -1.86 4.62 -9.64
CA ARG A 76 -2.10 4.75 -11.08
C ARG A 76 -1.26 5.86 -11.68
N LEU A 77 0.05 5.64 -11.66
CA LEU A 77 1.05 6.59 -12.13
C LEU A 77 1.90 5.91 -13.21
N PRO A 78 2.28 6.62 -14.27
CA PRO A 78 3.19 6.09 -15.27
C PRO A 78 4.56 5.80 -14.62
N MET A 79 5.06 4.58 -14.81
CA MET A 79 6.32 4.07 -14.24
C MET A 79 7.52 4.44 -15.12
N ASP A 80 7.51 5.66 -15.67
CA ASP A 80 8.53 6.11 -16.63
C ASP A 80 9.79 6.58 -15.89
N ASP A 81 9.60 7.07 -14.66
CA ASP A 81 10.65 7.52 -13.74
C ASP A 81 10.30 7.12 -12.31
N LEU A 82 11.00 6.09 -11.80
CA LEU A 82 10.84 5.58 -10.45
C LEU A 82 11.15 6.62 -9.37
N ASN A 83 12.13 7.50 -9.60
CA ASN A 83 12.48 8.53 -8.61
C ASN A 83 11.35 9.55 -8.48
N ARG A 84 10.79 9.98 -9.63
CA ARG A 84 9.66 10.89 -9.64
C ARG A 84 8.43 10.26 -8.98
N LEU A 85 8.14 8.99 -9.26
CA LEU A 85 7.07 8.25 -8.59
C LEU A 85 7.27 8.27 -7.07
N VAL A 86 8.46 7.90 -6.59
CA VAL A 86 8.76 7.86 -5.16
C VAL A 86 8.51 9.21 -4.51
N LEU A 87 9.01 10.29 -5.12
CA LEU A 87 8.80 11.65 -4.61
C LEU A 87 7.32 12.01 -4.52
N MET A 88 6.56 11.76 -5.59
CA MET A 88 5.11 12.06 -5.61
C MET A 88 4.33 11.28 -4.55
N VAL A 89 4.59 9.97 -4.43
CA VAL A 89 3.85 9.10 -3.50
C VAL A 89 4.18 9.45 -2.05
N VAL A 90 5.46 9.63 -1.73
CA VAL A 90 5.89 9.97 -0.36
C VAL A 90 5.31 11.33 0.04
N GLU A 91 5.32 12.31 -0.85
CA GLU A 91 4.79 13.64 -0.54
C GLU A 91 3.26 13.63 -0.34
N GLU A 92 2.52 12.95 -1.21
CA GLU A 92 1.07 12.81 -1.07
C GLU A 92 0.69 12.09 0.24
N MET A 93 1.41 11.02 0.59
CA MET A 93 1.19 10.29 1.83
C MET A 93 1.56 11.08 3.08
N ARG A 94 2.51 12.03 2.99
CA ARG A 94 2.79 12.99 4.07
C ARG A 94 1.68 14.01 4.25
N VAL A 95 1.09 14.53 3.17
CA VAL A 95 0.02 15.53 3.24
C VAL A 95 -1.23 14.94 3.87
N ARG A 96 -1.63 13.73 3.46
CA ARG A 96 -2.83 13.07 3.98
C ARG A 96 -2.75 12.68 5.46
N LEU A 97 -1.54 12.54 6.01
CA LEU A 97 -1.32 12.39 7.45
C LEU A 97 -1.69 13.65 8.26
N ARG A 98 -1.75 14.84 7.63
CA ARG A 98 -2.10 16.10 8.31
C ARG A 98 -3.58 16.46 8.24
N THR A 99 -4.36 15.78 7.40
CA THR A 99 -5.76 16.15 7.09
C THR A 99 -6.80 15.14 7.59
N LEU A 100 -6.39 14.04 8.25
CA LEU A 100 -7.34 13.21 8.95
C LEU A 100 -7.75 13.93 10.23
N PRO A 101 -9.05 14.30 10.41
CA PRO A 101 -9.49 14.87 11.66
C PRO A 101 -9.19 13.85 12.77
N SER A 102 -8.62 14.34 13.86
CA SER A 102 -8.53 13.59 15.11
C SER A 102 -9.96 13.19 15.49
N VAL A 103 -10.30 11.91 15.27
CA VAL A 103 -11.53 11.31 15.80
C VAL A 103 -11.25 10.86 17.22
#